data_AF-A0A523N9H6-F1
#
_entry.id   AF-A0A523N9H6-F1
#
_cell.length_a   1.000
_cell.length_b   1.000
_cell.length_c   1.000
_cell.angle_alpha   90.00
_cell.angle_beta   90.00
_cell.angle_gamma   90.00
#
_symmetry.space_group_name_H-M   'P 1'
#
loop_
_entity.id
_entity.type
_entity.pdbx_description
1 polymer ?
#
loop_
_entity_poly.entity_id
_entity_poly.type
_entity_poly.pdbx_seq_one_letter_code
_entity_poly.pdbx_strand_id
1 'polypeptide(L)'
;MGRFALRTLGRAAGSPALGPALAMPMLAGLLALTGRSLAGPLQPRAEINKPAHTHVDIARHRSDVITVKFRDGLLIRLRDGMLTDMGTGNLAGAEVVLRSVVGGQWKKVHSLPEARLDLLRETAQNNLGKVVADFNLEFFLVLPEGTDA
;
A
#
# COMPACT_ATOMS: atom_id res chain seq x y z
N MET A 1 32.01 35.98 34.84
CA MET A 1 32.72 36.14 36.14
C MET A 1 31.73 35.79 37.25
N GLY A 2 32.13 34.99 38.26
CA GLY A 2 31.28 34.55 39.39
C GLY A 2 30.79 33.10 39.25
N ARG A 3 31.48 32.00 39.58
CA ARG A 3 32.29 31.53 40.75
C ARG A 3 31.47 30.93 41.92
N PHE A 4 31.82 29.66 42.25
CA PHE A 4 31.63 28.88 43.50
C PHE A 4 30.20 28.44 43.89
N ALA A 5 29.84 27.16 43.85
CA ALA A 5 30.29 25.97 44.63
C ALA A 5 29.86 26.01 46.10
N LEU A 6 29.06 25.01 46.54
CA LEU A 6 29.25 24.35 47.83
C LEU A 6 28.55 22.99 47.87
N ARG A 7 29.33 22.07 48.40
CA ARG A 7 29.18 20.63 48.56
C ARG A 7 28.94 20.42 50.04
N THR A 8 27.92 19.68 50.45
CA THR A 8 27.86 19.11 51.80
C THR A 8 27.26 17.71 51.78
N LEU A 9 27.98 16.83 52.48
CA LEU A 9 27.76 15.41 52.65
C LEU A 9 26.61 15.11 53.61
N GLY A 10 25.94 13.98 53.40
CA GLY A 10 25.10 13.32 54.40
C GLY A 10 25.21 11.81 54.27
N ARG A 11 26.00 11.21 55.16
CA ARG A 11 26.32 9.78 55.31
C ARG A 11 25.35 9.14 56.31
N ALA A 12 24.77 7.98 56.00
CA ALA A 12 24.34 6.94 56.95
C ALA A 12 24.08 5.65 56.13
N ALA A 13 24.92 4.61 56.20
CA ALA A 13 25.03 3.59 57.24
C ALA A 13 23.95 2.49 57.16
N GLY A 14 24.39 1.23 57.00
CA GLY A 14 23.70 0.06 57.54
C GLY A 14 23.22 -1.02 56.55
N SER A 15 24.08 -2.00 56.24
CA SER A 15 23.75 -3.39 55.88
C SER A 15 23.06 -4.14 57.06
N PRO A 16 22.55 -5.41 57.00
CA PRO A 16 22.81 -6.48 56.03
C PRO A 16 21.66 -7.46 55.65
N ALA A 17 21.93 -8.27 54.61
CA ALA A 17 21.62 -9.68 54.34
C ALA A 17 20.37 -10.39 54.91
N LEU A 18 19.60 -11.04 54.01
CA LEU A 18 18.95 -12.37 54.12
C LEU A 18 18.11 -12.55 52.84
N GLY A 19 18.46 -13.41 51.89
CA GLY A 19 18.13 -14.84 51.95
C GLY A 19 17.05 -15.16 50.90
N PRO A 20 16.94 -16.41 50.42
CA PRO A 20 16.70 -16.71 49.01
C PRO A 20 15.26 -17.11 48.66
N ALA A 21 15.07 -17.38 47.37
CA ALA A 21 14.06 -18.26 46.79
C ALA A 21 12.64 -17.70 46.69
N LEU A 22 12.25 -17.40 45.45
CA LEU A 22 11.13 -18.10 44.79
C LEU A 22 11.23 -17.77 43.28
N ALA A 23 12.02 -18.58 42.59
CA ALA A 23 11.91 -18.71 41.15
C ALA A 23 10.51 -19.30 40.87
N MET A 24 9.61 -18.50 40.32
CA MET A 24 8.36 -18.96 39.73
C MET A 24 8.65 -19.31 38.26
N PRO A 25 8.74 -20.59 37.87
CA PRO A 25 8.57 -20.97 36.48
C PRO A 25 7.07 -21.02 36.21
N MET A 26 6.45 -19.86 35.95
CA MET A 26 5.10 -19.83 35.38
C MET A 26 5.21 -20.17 33.90
N LEU A 27 5.02 -21.46 33.64
CA LEU A 27 4.67 -22.10 32.36
C LEU A 27 4.50 -21.11 31.19
N ALA A 28 5.57 -21.01 30.39
CA ALA A 28 5.46 -20.58 29.01
C ALA A 28 4.67 -21.65 28.24
N GLY A 29 3.34 -21.50 28.22
CA GLY A 29 2.45 -22.21 27.32
C GLY A 29 2.71 -21.71 25.89
N LEU A 30 3.80 -22.18 25.29
CA LEU A 30 4.11 -21.99 23.89
C LEU A 30 3.11 -22.82 23.09
N LEU A 31 1.89 -22.30 22.89
CA LEU A 31 1.04 -22.74 21.79
C LEU A 31 1.76 -22.30 20.51
N ALA A 32 2.70 -23.11 20.05
CA ALA A 32 3.16 -23.09 18.69
C ALA A 32 1.98 -23.53 17.81
N LEU A 33 1.06 -22.59 17.52
CA LEU A 33 0.35 -22.63 16.26
C LEU A 33 1.43 -22.53 15.19
N THR A 34 1.95 -23.70 14.80
CA THR A 34 2.58 -23.88 13.50
C THR A 34 1.47 -23.63 12.49
N GLY A 35 1.24 -22.35 12.19
CA GLY A 35 0.53 -21.93 11.01
C GLY A 35 1.28 -22.57 9.85
N ARG A 36 0.79 -23.73 9.40
CA ARG A 36 1.15 -24.28 8.10
C ARG A 36 0.78 -23.18 7.12
N SER A 37 1.79 -22.41 6.73
CA SER A 37 1.70 -21.60 5.53
C SER A 37 1.45 -22.60 4.41
N LEU A 38 0.19 -22.72 4.01
CA LEU A 38 -0.23 -23.42 2.81
C LEU A 38 0.21 -22.66 1.55
N ALA A 39 1.15 -21.71 1.67
CA ALA A 39 1.72 -20.95 0.58
C ALA A 39 2.62 -21.84 -0.28
N GLY A 40 1.97 -22.74 -1.04
CA GLY A 40 2.49 -23.08 -2.35
C GLY A 40 2.59 -21.81 -3.22
N PRO A 41 3.36 -21.86 -4.32
CA PRO A 41 3.48 -20.72 -5.22
C PRO A 41 2.09 -20.26 -5.68
N LEU A 42 1.85 -18.94 -5.65
CA LEU A 42 0.58 -18.36 -6.10
C LEU A 42 0.32 -18.75 -7.55
N GLN A 43 -0.90 -19.19 -7.83
CA GLN A 43 -1.30 -19.50 -9.20
C GLN A 43 -1.42 -18.21 -10.03
N PRO A 44 -0.93 -18.18 -11.28
CA PRO A 44 -1.16 -17.08 -12.20
C PRO A 44 -2.65 -16.83 -12.42
N ARG A 45 -3.02 -15.57 -12.61
CA ARG A 45 -4.38 -15.21 -13.02
C ARG A 45 -4.62 -15.66 -14.46
N ALA A 46 -5.74 -16.34 -14.71
CA ALA A 46 -6.16 -16.66 -16.07
C ALA A 46 -6.32 -15.40 -16.93
N GLU A 47 -5.90 -15.46 -18.18
CA GLU A 47 -6.06 -14.35 -19.13
C GLU A 47 -7.55 -14.10 -19.39
N ILE A 48 -7.91 -12.82 -19.47
CA ILE A 48 -9.28 -12.39 -19.77
C ILE A 48 -9.41 -12.26 -21.29
N ASN A 49 -10.19 -13.15 -21.91
CA ASN A 49 -10.60 -12.99 -23.30
C ASN A 49 -11.73 -11.96 -23.38
N LYS A 50 -11.41 -10.75 -23.83
CA LYS A 50 -12.42 -9.72 -24.08
C LYS A 50 -13.21 -10.05 -25.35
N PRO A 51 -14.54 -9.81 -25.38
CA PRO A 51 -15.32 -9.93 -26.61
C PRO A 51 -14.87 -8.88 -27.64
N ALA A 52 -15.07 -9.16 -28.92
CA ALA A 52 -14.66 -8.27 -30.02
C ALA A 52 -15.40 -6.92 -29.98
N HIS A 53 -16.66 -6.92 -29.54
CA HIS A 53 -17.48 -5.72 -29.40
C HIS A 53 -18.25 -5.75 -28.09
N THR A 54 -18.39 -4.57 -27.48
CA THR A 54 -19.18 -4.35 -26.27
C THR A 54 -20.09 -3.15 -26.54
N HIS A 55 -21.39 -3.31 -26.30
CA HIS A 55 -22.32 -2.18 -26.32
C HIS A 55 -22.24 -1.45 -24.97
N VAL A 56 -22.02 -0.13 -25.01
CA VAL A 56 -21.94 0.71 -23.82
C VAL A 56 -23.25 1.48 -23.67
N ASP A 57 -23.96 1.24 -22.57
CA ASP A 57 -25.18 2.00 -22.24
C ASP A 57 -24.81 3.40 -21.74
N ILE A 58 -24.83 4.36 -22.66
CA ILE A 58 -24.52 5.78 -22.40
C ILE A 58 -25.38 6.42 -21.32
N ALA A 59 -26.59 5.90 -21.01
CA ALA A 59 -27.40 6.44 -19.92
C ALA A 59 -26.88 6.03 -18.53
N ARG A 60 -26.08 4.98 -18.45
CA ARG A 60 -25.52 4.44 -17.19
C ARG A 60 -24.03 4.68 -17.04
N HIS A 61 -23.38 5.23 -18.06
CA HIS A 61 -21.93 5.43 -18.10
C HIS A 61 -21.60 6.92 -18.10
N ARG A 62 -20.50 7.27 -17.46
CA ARG A 62 -19.94 8.62 -17.52
C ARG A 62 -19.09 8.76 -18.77
N SER A 63 -19.47 9.68 -19.66
CA SER A 63 -18.72 10.02 -20.87
C SER A 63 -17.49 10.89 -20.58
N ASP A 64 -17.43 11.51 -19.41
CA ASP A 64 -16.36 12.44 -19.03
C ASP A 64 -15.20 11.77 -18.28
N VAL A 65 -15.18 10.43 -18.18
CA VAL A 65 -14.17 9.71 -17.39
C VAL A 65 -13.61 8.52 -18.14
N ILE A 66 -12.29 8.51 -18.29
CA ILE A 66 -11.53 7.35 -18.78
C ILE A 66 -10.95 6.60 -17.57
N THR A 67 -11.29 5.32 -17.43
CA THR A 67 -10.63 4.44 -16.46
C THR A 67 -9.37 3.85 -17.08
N VAL A 68 -8.22 4.17 -16.50
CA VAL A 68 -6.90 3.70 -16.95
C VAL A 68 -6.37 2.69 -15.95
N LYS A 69 -6.11 1.47 -16.44
CA LYS A 69 -5.53 0.38 -15.66
C LYS A 69 -4.18 -0.02 -16.26
N PHE A 70 -3.14 0.10 -15.45
CA PHE A 70 -1.79 -0.29 -15.82
C PHE A 70 -1.56 -1.79 -15.55
N ARG A 71 -0.55 -2.37 -16.22
CA ARG A 71 -0.12 -3.75 -15.95
C ARG A 71 0.49 -3.83 -14.56
N ASP A 72 0.32 -4.98 -13.90
CA ASP A 72 0.91 -5.23 -12.59
C ASP A 72 2.45 -5.16 -12.66
N GLY A 73 3.07 -4.80 -11.52
CA GLY A 73 4.53 -4.68 -11.40
C GLY A 73 5.11 -3.34 -11.85
N LEU A 74 4.28 -2.45 -12.40
CA LEU A 74 4.69 -1.08 -12.75
C LEU A 74 4.75 -0.20 -11.49
N LEU A 75 5.76 0.67 -11.41
CA LEU A 75 5.93 1.61 -10.29
C LEU A 75 5.36 2.99 -10.64
N ILE A 76 4.09 3.00 -11.04
CA ILE A 76 3.37 4.22 -11.41
C ILE A 76 2.54 4.69 -10.22
N ARG A 77 2.64 5.99 -9.88
CA ARG A 77 1.91 6.59 -8.76
C ARG A 77 1.35 7.95 -9.15
N LEU A 78 0.26 8.35 -8.50
CA LEU A 78 -0.26 9.70 -8.60
C LEU A 78 0.44 10.60 -7.58
N ARG A 79 1.13 11.65 -8.05
CA ARG A 79 1.79 12.68 -7.24
C ARG A 79 1.43 14.04 -7.81
N ASP A 80 1.01 14.96 -6.95
CA ASP A 80 0.62 16.33 -7.33
C ASP A 80 -0.37 16.40 -8.51
N GLY A 81 -1.32 15.45 -8.56
CA GLY A 81 -2.33 15.38 -9.63
C GLY A 81 -1.83 14.85 -10.97
N MET A 82 -0.60 14.33 -11.05
CA MET A 82 -0.01 13.76 -12.26
C MET A 82 0.45 12.32 -12.05
N LEU A 83 0.36 11.50 -13.10
CA LEU A 83 0.97 10.18 -13.11
C LEU A 83 2.50 10.34 -13.16
N THR A 84 3.18 9.73 -12.22
CA THR A 84 4.64 9.74 -12.08
C THR A 84 5.16 8.31 -12.10
N ASP A 85 6.22 8.10 -12.85
CA ASP A 85 6.97 6.86 -12.86
C ASP A 85 8.08 6.91 -11.81
N MET A 86 8.11 5.95 -10.90
CA MET A 86 9.07 5.90 -9.79
C MET A 86 10.37 5.19 -10.19
N GLY A 87 10.89 5.46 -11.40
CA GLY A 87 12.23 5.04 -11.82
C GLY A 87 12.29 3.84 -12.80
N THR A 88 11.17 3.45 -13.39
CA THR A 88 11.11 2.36 -14.38
C THR A 88 11.12 2.83 -15.83
N GLY A 89 10.79 4.11 -16.08
CA GLY A 89 10.77 4.70 -17.43
C GLY A 89 9.64 4.20 -18.32
N ASN A 90 8.69 3.44 -17.78
CA ASN A 90 7.53 2.90 -18.48
C ASN A 90 6.56 3.98 -18.98
N LEU A 91 6.53 5.16 -18.34
CA LEU A 91 5.74 6.29 -18.83
C LEU A 91 6.39 7.06 -19.99
N ALA A 92 7.70 6.92 -20.24
CA ALA A 92 8.43 7.80 -21.16
C ALA A 92 7.84 7.84 -22.58
N GLY A 93 7.39 6.69 -23.10
CA GLY A 93 6.75 6.61 -24.42
C GLY A 93 5.29 7.09 -24.45
N ALA A 94 4.63 7.17 -23.29
CA ALA A 94 3.25 7.60 -23.15
C ALA A 94 3.11 9.05 -22.66
N GLU A 95 4.19 9.66 -22.15
CA GLU A 95 4.17 11.01 -21.57
C GLU A 95 3.56 12.05 -22.51
N VAL A 96 3.87 11.97 -23.81
CA VAL A 96 3.31 12.90 -24.80
C VAL A 96 1.79 12.77 -24.86
N VAL A 97 1.27 11.55 -24.90
CA VAL A 97 -0.18 11.29 -24.94
C VAL A 97 -0.84 11.70 -23.63
N LEU A 98 -0.26 11.31 -22.50
CA LEU A 98 -0.77 11.63 -21.16
C LEU A 98 -0.79 13.14 -20.86
N ARG A 99 0.17 13.90 -21.42
CA ARG A 99 0.21 15.37 -21.34
C ARG A 99 -0.68 16.04 -22.39
N SER A 100 -0.94 15.39 -23.53
CA SER A 100 -1.75 15.96 -24.62
C SER A 100 -3.25 16.05 -24.32
N VAL A 101 -3.74 15.33 -23.29
CA VAL A 101 -5.11 15.51 -22.81
C VAL A 101 -5.17 16.77 -21.95
N VAL A 102 -5.04 17.92 -22.62
CA VAL A 102 -4.98 19.25 -22.00
C VAL A 102 -6.28 19.49 -21.23
N GLY A 103 -6.15 19.77 -19.93
CA GLY A 103 -7.27 20.08 -19.03
C GLY A 103 -7.87 18.88 -18.30
N GLY A 104 -7.43 17.64 -18.60
CA GLY A 104 -7.85 16.46 -17.86
C GLY A 104 -7.24 16.40 -16.45
N GLN A 105 -8.00 15.83 -15.49
CA GLN A 105 -7.55 15.65 -14.10
C GLN A 105 -7.38 14.17 -13.77
N TRP A 106 -6.18 13.78 -13.33
CA TRP A 106 -5.93 12.43 -12.84
C TRP A 106 -6.39 12.26 -11.39
N LYS A 107 -7.09 11.16 -11.12
CA LYS A 107 -7.57 10.77 -9.78
C LYS A 107 -7.31 9.30 -9.54
N LYS A 108 -7.13 8.91 -8.27
CA LYS A 108 -7.15 7.50 -7.88
C LYS A 108 -8.57 6.96 -7.95
N VAL A 109 -8.72 5.71 -8.38
CA VAL A 109 -10.04 5.04 -8.34
C VAL A 109 -10.48 4.78 -6.91
N HIS A 110 -9.54 4.39 -6.04
CA HIS A 110 -9.81 4.09 -4.64
C HIS A 110 -9.39 5.25 -3.74
N SER A 111 -10.22 5.55 -2.74
CA SER A 111 -9.96 6.58 -1.72
C SER A 111 -9.07 6.10 -0.57
N LEU A 112 -8.78 4.79 -0.50
CA LEU A 112 -7.96 4.21 0.56
C LEU A 112 -6.47 4.55 0.38
N PRO A 113 -5.69 4.68 1.48
CA PRO A 113 -4.24 4.84 1.41
C PRO A 113 -3.56 3.66 0.67
N GLU A 114 -2.45 3.95 -0.02
CA GLU A 114 -1.72 2.95 -0.85
C GLU A 114 -1.36 1.69 -0.05
N ALA A 115 -0.80 1.88 1.15
CA ALA A 115 -0.45 0.78 2.05
C ALA A 115 -1.66 -0.09 2.46
N ARG A 116 -2.86 0.51 2.56
CA ARG A 116 -4.08 -0.25 2.87
C ARG A 116 -4.54 -1.08 1.66
N LEU A 117 -4.40 -0.54 0.46
CA LEU A 117 -4.68 -1.27 -0.78
C LEU A 117 -3.71 -2.44 -0.97
N ASP A 118 -2.43 -2.25 -0.63
CA ASP A 118 -1.42 -3.32 -0.67
C ASP A 118 -1.77 -4.45 0.29
N LEU A 119 -2.16 -4.11 1.53
CA LEU A 119 -2.60 -5.09 2.52
C LEU A 119 -3.86 -5.86 2.07
N LEU A 120 -4.82 -5.17 1.43
CA LEU A 120 -6.01 -5.83 0.88
C LEU A 120 -5.64 -6.82 -0.22
N ARG A 121 -4.70 -6.44 -1.11
CA ARG A 121 -4.19 -7.35 -2.14
C ARG A 121 -3.51 -8.56 -1.52
N GLU A 122 -2.60 -8.35 -0.58
CA GLU A 122 -1.89 -9.43 0.11
C GLU A 122 -2.87 -10.40 0.80
N THR A 123 -3.83 -9.84 1.56
CA THR A 123 -4.88 -10.63 2.22
C THR A 123 -5.69 -11.44 1.22
N ALA A 124 -6.11 -10.82 0.11
CA ALA A 124 -6.86 -11.51 -0.94
C ALA A 124 -6.05 -12.63 -1.61
N GLN A 125 -4.77 -12.40 -1.90
CA GLN A 125 -3.89 -13.43 -2.47
C GLN A 125 -3.74 -14.62 -1.53
N ASN A 126 -3.51 -14.37 -0.24
CA ASN A 126 -3.36 -15.42 0.77
C ASN A 126 -4.64 -16.26 0.90
N ASN A 127 -5.80 -15.61 0.87
CA ASN A 127 -7.09 -16.30 0.98
C ASN A 127 -7.46 -17.06 -0.30
N LEU A 128 -7.07 -16.56 -1.48
CA LEU A 128 -7.48 -17.13 -2.77
C LEU A 128 -6.44 -18.10 -3.38
N GLY A 129 -5.20 -18.11 -2.88
CA GLY A 129 -4.10 -18.92 -3.44
C GLY A 129 -3.68 -18.52 -4.86
N LYS A 130 -4.04 -17.31 -5.32
CA LYS A 130 -3.76 -16.82 -6.67
C LYS A 130 -3.31 -15.36 -6.66
N VAL A 131 -2.63 -14.95 -7.72
CA VAL A 131 -2.21 -13.56 -7.92
C VAL A 131 -3.44 -12.64 -8.05
N VAL A 132 -3.42 -11.53 -7.31
CA VAL A 132 -4.46 -10.48 -7.33
C VAL A 132 -3.82 -9.21 -7.89
N ALA A 133 -4.58 -8.51 -8.75
CA ALA A 133 -4.12 -7.28 -9.39
C ALA A 133 -3.76 -6.18 -8.38
N ASP A 134 -2.82 -5.31 -8.75
CA ASP A 134 -2.46 -4.15 -7.94
C ASP A 134 -3.54 -3.06 -8.06
N PHE A 135 -4.23 -2.78 -6.96
CA PHE A 135 -5.27 -1.75 -6.90
C PHE A 135 -4.72 -0.33 -6.96
N ASN A 136 -3.41 -0.13 -6.72
CA ASN A 136 -2.76 1.17 -6.86
C ASN A 136 -2.51 1.56 -8.32
N LEU A 137 -2.72 0.63 -9.27
CA LEU A 137 -2.45 0.81 -10.70
C LEU A 137 -3.72 1.11 -11.51
N GLU A 138 -4.77 1.56 -10.83
CA GLU A 138 -6.04 1.97 -11.44
C GLU A 138 -6.33 3.45 -11.14
N PHE A 139 -6.53 4.21 -12.21
CA PHE A 139 -6.72 5.66 -12.16
C PHE A 139 -7.90 6.10 -13.02
N PHE A 140 -8.50 7.22 -12.66
CA PHE A 140 -9.42 7.95 -13.52
C PHE A 140 -8.69 9.12 -14.15
N LEU A 141 -8.92 9.34 -15.44
CA LEU A 141 -8.68 10.59 -16.12
C LEU A 141 -10.05 11.24 -16.34
N VAL A 142 -10.34 12.30 -15.59
CA VAL A 142 -11.56 13.08 -15.74
C VAL A 142 -11.31 14.12 -16.81
N LEU A 143 -12.08 14.09 -17.89
CA LEU A 143 -11.98 15.00 -19.02
C LEU A 143 -12.67 16.35 -18.69
N PRO A 144 -12.22 17.46 -19.30
CA PRO A 144 -12.92 18.73 -19.17
C PRO A 144 -14.31 18.67 -19.82
N GLU A 145 -15.22 19.53 -19.35
CA GLU A 145 -16.58 19.61 -19.89
C GLU A 145 -16.58 19.82 -21.41
N GLY A 146 -17.51 19.16 -22.10
CA GLY A 146 -17.61 19.20 -23.55
C GLY A 146 -16.63 18.28 -24.30
N THR A 147 -15.79 17.52 -23.58
CA THR A 147 -14.94 16.47 -24.15
C THR A 147 -15.56 15.10 -23.87
N ASP A 148 -15.65 14.26 -24.90
CA ASP A 148 -16.11 12.86 -24.80
C ASP A 148 -14.91 11.91 -24.84
N ALA A 149 -15.03 10.78 -24.14
CA ALA A 149 -13.97 9.80 -23.90
C ALA A 149 -13.85 8.71 -24.98
#